data_AF-A0A7G6RL52-F1
#
_entry.id   AF-A0A7G6RL52-F1
#
_cell.length_a   1.000
_cell.length_b   1.000
_cell.length_c   1.000
_cell.angle_alpha   90.00
_cell.angle_beta   90.00
_cell.angle_gamma   90.00
#
_symmetry.space_group_name_H-M   'P 1'
#
loop_
_entity.id
_entity.type
_entity.pdbx_description
1 polymer ?
#
loop_
_entity_poly.entity_id
_entity_poly.type
_entity_poly.pdbx_seq_one_letter_code
_entity_poly.pdbx_strand_id
1 'polypeptide(L)'
;MGEWQPIETYHSADQFSKVEHVLCGHAEKKWMRFGRYYPEMKRWYYSGTNERSQWAQVEGDAPTHWQLLPKPPVPTPNTTLDEQEREA
;
A
#
# COMPACT_ATOMS: atom_id res chain seq x y z
N MET A 1 -6.59 -4.75 11.60
CA MET A 1 -6.34 -4.36 10.19
C MET A 1 -7.14 -3.10 9.93
N GLY A 2 -6.69 -2.20 9.04
CA GLY A 2 -7.45 -0.97 8.74
C GLY A 2 -8.80 -1.30 8.10
N GLU A 3 -9.78 -0.41 8.24
CA GLU A 3 -11.07 -0.55 7.57
C GLU A 3 -10.95 -0.14 6.09
N TRP A 4 -11.69 -0.83 5.20
CA TRP A 4 -11.80 -0.43 3.81
C TRP A 4 -12.57 0.88 3.69
N GLN A 5 -12.01 1.82 2.94
CA GLN A 5 -12.58 3.15 2.72
C GLN A 5 -12.87 3.37 1.23
N PRO A 6 -13.90 4.16 0.87
CA PRO A 6 -14.15 4.54 -0.53
C PRO A 6 -12.92 5.25 -1.14
N ILE A 7 -12.64 5.01 -2.42
CA ILE A 7 -11.42 5.56 -3.05
C ILE A 7 -11.35 7.08 -3.05
N GLU A 8 -12.52 7.74 -3.08
CA GLU A 8 -12.65 9.20 -3.09
C GLU A 8 -12.09 9.84 -1.82
N THR A 9 -12.05 9.11 -0.70
CA THR A 9 -11.54 9.62 0.58
C THR A 9 -10.02 9.62 0.68
N TYR A 10 -9.32 8.97 -0.26
CA TYR A 10 -7.85 8.93 -0.29
C TYR A 10 -7.22 10.31 -0.58
N HIS A 11 -7.96 11.25 -1.19
CA HIS A 11 -7.46 12.53 -1.70
C HIS A 11 -7.36 13.67 -0.66
N SER A 12 -7.14 13.39 0.64
CA SER A 12 -6.90 14.47 1.59
C SER A 12 -5.56 15.16 1.31
N ALA A 13 -5.58 16.47 1.05
CA ALA A 13 -4.48 17.26 0.49
C ALA A 13 -3.12 17.12 1.23
N ASP A 14 -3.16 16.84 2.54
CA ASP A 14 -1.98 16.64 3.38
C ASP A 14 -1.25 15.30 3.16
N GLN A 15 -1.91 14.30 2.59
CA GLN A 15 -1.32 12.96 2.37
C GLN A 15 -0.57 12.81 1.04
N PHE A 16 -0.74 13.72 0.08
CA PHE A 16 -0.02 13.63 -1.21
C PHE A 16 1.50 13.75 -1.06
N SER A 17 2.00 14.35 0.01
CA SER A 17 3.43 14.39 0.32
C SER A 17 3.98 13.07 0.87
N LYS A 18 3.10 12.19 1.37
CA LYS A 18 3.41 10.89 1.98
C LYS A 18 2.67 9.79 1.22
N VAL A 19 2.93 9.68 -0.08
CA VAL A 19 2.27 8.67 -0.92
C VAL A 19 2.75 7.26 -0.52
N GLU A 20 2.16 6.72 0.52
CA GLU A 20 2.36 5.35 0.97
C GLU A 20 1.65 4.38 0.02
N HIS A 21 2.24 3.21 -0.17
CA HIS A 21 1.55 2.11 -0.85
C HIS A 21 0.34 1.69 0.00
N VAL A 22 -0.79 1.51 -0.67
CA VAL A 22 -2.03 1.05 -0.05
C VAL A 22 -2.49 -0.25 -0.68
N LEU A 23 -3.35 -0.99 0.01
CA LEU A 23 -4.16 -2.00 -0.64
C LEU A 23 -5.31 -1.29 -1.36
N CYS A 24 -5.47 -1.62 -2.63
CA CYS A 24 -6.54 -1.16 -3.48
C CYS A 24 -7.46 -2.34 -3.81
N GLY A 25 -8.75 -2.08 -3.90
CA GLY A 25 -9.75 -3.07 -4.27
C GLY A 25 -10.76 -2.51 -5.27
N HIS A 26 -11.29 -3.39 -6.12
CA HIS A 26 -12.39 -3.06 -7.02
C HIS A 26 -13.57 -3.99 -6.75
N ALA A 27 -14.67 -3.40 -6.28
CA ALA A 27 -15.85 -4.13 -5.80
C ALA A 27 -16.55 -4.92 -6.91
N GLU A 28 -16.69 -4.36 -8.11
CA GLU A 28 -17.36 -5.03 -9.24
C GLU A 28 -16.45 -6.07 -9.92
N LYS A 29 -15.21 -5.70 -10.24
CA LYS A 29 -14.23 -6.56 -10.92
C LYS A 29 -13.55 -7.59 -10.00
N LYS A 30 -13.85 -7.56 -8.69
CA LYS A 30 -13.40 -8.53 -7.67
C LYS A 30 -11.89 -8.75 -7.61
N TRP A 31 -11.10 -7.68 -7.70
CA TRP A 31 -9.65 -7.75 -7.52
C TRP A 31 -9.17 -6.94 -6.31
N MET A 32 -8.01 -7.34 -5.78
CA MET A 32 -7.25 -6.60 -4.77
C MET A 32 -5.77 -6.56 -5.18
N ARG A 33 -5.12 -5.39 -5.07
CA ARG A 33 -3.73 -5.15 -5.50
C ARG A 33 -3.07 -4.10 -4.61
N PHE A 34 -1.74 -4.07 -4.55
CA PHE A 34 -1.07 -2.88 -4.03
C PHE A 34 -1.19 -1.76 -5.06
N GLY A 35 -1.50 -0.56 -4.57
CA GLY A 35 -1.66 0.60 -5.43
C GLY A 35 -1.03 1.85 -4.87
N ARG A 36 -0.80 2.79 -5.78
CA ARG A 36 -0.27 4.12 -5.48
C ARG A 36 -0.92 5.15 -6.40
N TYR A 37 -1.38 6.27 -5.86
CA TYR A 37 -1.87 7.37 -6.68
C TYR A 37 -0.73 8.33 -7.03
N TYR A 38 -0.63 8.69 -8.31
CA TYR A 38 0.34 9.67 -8.79
C TYR A 38 -0.38 10.98 -9.14
N PRO A 39 -0.29 12.03 -8.30
CA PRO A 39 -1.05 13.26 -8.49
C PRO A 39 -0.66 14.03 -9.76
N GLU A 40 0.62 14.00 -10.14
CA GLU A 40 1.11 14.62 -11.39
C GLU A 40 0.43 14.04 -12.63
N MET A 41 0.15 12.74 -12.62
CA MET A 41 -0.49 12.01 -13.72
C MET A 41 -2.01 11.86 -13.52
N LYS A 42 -2.53 12.20 -12.35
CA LYS A 42 -3.91 11.96 -11.90
C LYS A 42 -4.37 10.50 -12.11
N ARG A 43 -3.49 9.53 -11.87
CA ARG A 43 -3.72 8.10 -12.17
C ARG A 43 -3.29 7.19 -11.04
N TRP A 44 -4.00 6.06 -10.92
CA TRP A 44 -3.62 4.94 -10.06
C TRP A 44 -2.66 3.99 -10.77
N TYR A 45 -1.60 3.61 -10.06
CA TYR A 45 -0.68 2.52 -10.39
C TYR A 45 -1.02 1.27 -9.58
N TYR A 46 -0.82 0.09 -10.17
CA TYR A 46 -1.07 -1.21 -9.54
C TYR A 46 0.12 -2.17 -9.66
N SER A 47 0.39 -2.92 -8.60
CA SER A 47 1.32 -4.05 -8.62
C SER A 47 0.70 -5.30 -9.23
N GLY A 48 1.51 -6.18 -9.84
CA GLY A 48 1.09 -7.54 -10.21
C GLY A 48 0.29 -7.64 -11.51
N THR A 49 0.27 -6.58 -12.30
CA THR A 49 -0.27 -6.57 -13.66
C THR A 49 0.88 -6.57 -14.67
N ASN A 50 0.61 -7.02 -15.91
CA ASN A 50 1.56 -6.79 -17.01
C ASN A 50 1.81 -5.27 -17.18
N GLU A 51 2.94 -4.87 -17.79
CA GLU A 51 3.30 -3.44 -17.96
C GLU A 51 2.18 -2.61 -18.60
N ARG A 52 1.41 -3.20 -19.51
CA ARG A 52 0.32 -2.51 -20.20
C ARG A 52 -0.90 -2.22 -19.32
N SER A 53 -1.03 -2.92 -18.19
CA SER A 53 -2.17 -2.83 -17.26
C SER A 53 -1.79 -2.31 -15.87
N GLN A 54 -0.57 -1.80 -15.70
CA GLN A 54 -0.09 -1.19 -14.46
C GLN A 54 -0.81 0.11 -14.11
N TRP A 55 -1.44 0.75 -15.08
CA TRP A 55 -2.11 2.02 -14.93
C TRP A 55 -3.61 1.85 -15.15
N ALA A 56 -4.42 2.57 -14.38
CA ALA A 56 -5.84 2.76 -14.68
C ALA A 56 -6.03 3.62 -15.95
N GLN A 57 -5.69 3.05 -17.11
CA GLN A 57 -5.80 3.75 -18.41
C GLN A 57 -7.21 3.63 -18.99
N VAL A 58 -7.90 2.54 -18.65
CA VAL A 58 -9.26 2.26 -19.11
C VAL A 58 -10.25 2.87 -18.11
N GLU A 59 -11.25 3.55 -18.64
CA GLU A 59 -12.36 4.09 -17.86
C GLU A 59 -13.04 2.97 -17.05
N GLY A 60 -13.26 3.21 -15.77
CA GLY A 60 -13.82 2.20 -14.86
C GLY A 60 -12.85 1.10 -14.43
N ASP A 61 -11.53 1.23 -14.66
CA ASP A 61 -10.52 0.32 -14.09
C ASP A 61 -9.81 0.89 -12.85
N ALA A 62 -10.22 2.09 -12.41
CA ALA A 62 -9.79 2.69 -11.15
C ALA A 62 -10.21 1.81 -9.95
N PRO A 63 -9.48 1.83 -8.83
CA PRO A 63 -9.93 1.14 -7.63
C PRO A 63 -11.19 1.83 -7.09
N THR A 64 -12.07 1.07 -6.44
CA THR A 64 -13.26 1.64 -5.79
C THR A 64 -13.07 1.80 -4.29
N HIS A 65 -12.14 1.05 -3.69
CA HIS A 65 -11.82 1.10 -2.27
C HIS A 65 -10.32 1.02 -2.02
N TRP A 66 -9.90 1.50 -0.86
CA TRP A 66 -8.52 1.42 -0.39
C TRP A 66 -8.44 1.08 1.11
N GLN A 67 -7.27 0.62 1.52
CA GLN A 67 -6.94 0.35 2.92
C GLN A 67 -5.43 0.58 3.14
N LEU A 68 -5.05 1.19 4.27
CA LEU A 68 -3.64 1.27 4.67
C LEU A 68 -3.04 -0.11 4.87
N LEU A 69 -1.76 -0.23 4.49
CA LEU A 69 -0.96 -1.39 4.83
C LEU A 69 -0.74 -1.46 6.35
N PRO A 70 -0.65 -2.66 6.92
CA PRO A 70 -0.23 -2.80 8.31
C PRO A 70 1.18 -2.23 8.48
N LYS A 71 1.42 -1.57 9.61
CA LYS A 71 2.77 -1.13 9.97
C LYS A 71 3.68 -2.36 10.07
N PRO A 72 4.92 -2.29 9.55
CA PRO A 72 5.87 -3.37 9.76
C PRO A 72 6.08 -3.62 11.26
N PRO A 73 6.39 -4.86 11.67
CA PRO A 73 6.70 -5.15 13.06
C PRO A 73 7.92 -4.34 13.51
N VAL A 74 7.89 -3.85 14.76
CA VAL A 74 9.06 -3.23 15.37
C VAL A 74 10.08 -4.35 15.62
N PRO A 75 11.33 -4.23 15.16
CA PRO A 75 12.35 -5.22 15.47
C PRO A 75 12.51 -5.33 16.99
N THR A 76 12.27 -6.52 17.54
CA THR A 76 12.60 -6.80 18.93
C THR A 76 14.11 -6.62 19.06
N PRO A 77 14.62 -5.83 20.02
CA PRO A 77 16.05 -5.77 20.24
C PRO A 77 16.53 -7.19 20.52
N ASN A 78 17.45 -7.69 19.70
CA ASN A 78 18.13 -8.95 19.99
C ASN A 78 18.76 -8.79 21.38
N THR A 79 18.25 -9.52 22.37
CA THR A 79 19.00 -9.81 23.58
C THR A 79 20.19 -10.63 23.12
N THR A 80 21.31 -9.96 22.87
CA THR A 80 22.57 -10.60 22.53
C THR A 80 22.91 -11.61 23.62
N LEU A 81 22.88 -12.89 23.29
CA LEU A 81 23.53 -13.94 24.08
C LEU A 81 25.05 -13.83 23.82
N ASP A 82 25.73 -12.81 24.35
CA ASP A 82 27.20 -12.68 24.26
C ASP A 82 27.86 -12.28 25.60
N GLU A 83 27.39 -12.82 26.72
CA GLU A 83 28.08 -12.62 28.01
C GLU A 83 28.35 -13.90 28.81
N GLN A 84 28.20 -15.11 28.23
CA GLN A 84 28.55 -16.36 28.94
C GLN A 84 29.78 -17.12 28.41
N GLU A 85 30.52 -16.62 27.42
CA GLU A 85 31.76 -17.27 26.93
C GLU A 85 33.05 -16.46 27.16
N ARG A 86 33.04 -15.46 28.06
CA ARG A 86 34.26 -14.71 28.45
C ARG A 86 34.90 -15.12 29.78
N GLU A 87 34.45 -16.20 30.41
CA GLU A 87 35.10 -16.78 31.60
C GLU A 87 35.19 -18.31 31.52
N ALA A 88 35.93 -18.82 30.51
CA ALA A 88 36.45 -20.20 30.50
C ALA A 88 37.96 -20.20 30.27
#